data_AF-A0A7C3RSD1-F1
#
_entry.id   AF-A0A7C3RSD1-F1
#
_cell.length_a   1.000
_cell.length_b   1.000
_cell.length_c   1.000
_cell.angle_alpha   90.00
_cell.angle_beta   90.00
_cell.angle_gamma   90.00
#
_symmetry.space_group_name_H-M   'P 1'
#
loop_
_entity.id
_entity.type
_entity.pdbx_description
1 polymer ?
#
loop_
_entity_poly.entity_id
_entity_poly.type
_entity_poly.pdbx_seq_one_letter_code
_entity_poly.pdbx_strand_id
1 'polypeptide(L)'
;MNVFVIVTDSMRKDAIGIYGSNVKTPNIDSLGKDGIIFTNAFSEGLPTLPTRTTWWTGRYTFPVRGWQPFEPSDLLLAEVLWDKGYTSCLVSDTYHMHKPVYNCGRGFDTV
;
A
#
# COMPACT_ATOMS: atom_id res chain seq x y z
N MET A 1 -17.95 -7.69 -4.16
CA MET A 1 -17.25 -7.19 -2.96
C MET A 1 -16.28 -6.12 -3.42
N ASN A 2 -16.28 -4.96 -2.77
CA ASN A 2 -15.34 -3.87 -3.09
C ASN A 2 -14.18 -3.90 -2.10
N VAL A 3 -12.98 -3.60 -2.56
CA VAL A 3 -11.76 -3.61 -1.73
C VAL A 3 -11.10 -2.24 -1.83
N PHE A 4 -10.79 -1.65 -0.69
CA PHE A 4 -10.07 -0.38 -0.58
C PHE A 4 -8.81 -0.59 0.24
N VAL A 5 -7.66 -0.19 -0.30
CA VAL A 5 -6.37 -0.21 0.39
C VAL A 5 -5.93 1.22 0.61
N ILE A 6 -5.98 1.68 1.86
CA ILE A 6 -5.53 3.02 2.25
C ILE A 6 -4.12 2.91 2.82
N VAL A 7 -3.20 3.68 2.24
CA VAL A 7 -1.80 3.71 2.63
C VAL A 7 -1.43 5.12 3.05
N THR A 8 -0.76 5.23 4.19
CA THR A 8 -0.13 6.47 4.65
C THR A 8 1.38 6.40 4.45
N ASP A 9 2.01 7.51 4.05
CA ASP A 9 3.46 7.59 3.95
C ASP A 9 4.08 8.02 5.29
N SER A 10 5.01 7.23 5.80
CA SER A 10 5.82 7.53 6.99
C SER A 10 5.02 7.75 8.29
N MET A 11 3.77 7.28 8.36
CA MET A 11 2.96 7.33 9.59
C MET A 11 3.47 6.35 10.63
N ARG A 12 3.71 6.84 11.84
CA ARG A 12 4.08 6.01 12.99
C ARG A 12 2.85 5.60 13.77
N LYS A 13 2.89 4.40 14.33
CA LYS A 13 1.83 3.85 15.20
C LYS A 13 1.50 4.77 16.38
N ASP A 14 2.52 5.38 17.00
CA ASP A 14 2.37 6.26 18.16
C ASP A 14 1.81 7.65 17.85
N ALA A 15 1.55 7.95 16.57
CA ALA A 15 0.88 9.18 16.13
C ALA A 15 -0.65 8.99 15.95
N ILE A 16 -1.21 7.84 16.28
CA ILE A 16 -2.62 7.50 16.03
C ILE A 16 -3.35 7.29 17.35
N GLY A 17 -4.50 7.94 17.52
CA GLY A 17 -5.30 7.99 18.74
C GLY A 17 -5.69 6.62 19.28
N ILE A 18 -6.16 5.70 18.42
CA ILE A 18 -6.52 4.34 18.84
C ILE A 18 -5.36 3.51 19.37
N TYR A 19 -4.11 3.90 19.09
CA TYR A 19 -2.91 3.31 19.66
C TYR A 19 -2.37 4.08 20.89
N GLY A 20 -3.13 5.04 21.43
CA GLY A 20 -2.80 5.78 22.64
C GLY A 20 -2.15 7.15 22.41
N SER A 21 -2.18 7.68 21.19
CA SER A 21 -1.64 9.01 20.89
C SER A 21 -2.53 10.15 21.39
N ASN A 22 -1.92 11.31 21.65
CA ASN A 22 -2.65 12.57 21.90
C ASN A 22 -3.08 13.28 20.61
N VAL A 23 -2.61 12.80 19.44
CA VAL A 23 -3.02 13.32 18.14
C VAL A 23 -4.46 12.89 17.85
N LYS A 24 -5.28 13.84 17.39
CA LYS A 24 -6.69 13.58 17.06
C LYS A 24 -6.80 12.89 15.70
N THR A 25 -7.15 11.61 15.69
CA THR A 25 -7.39 10.81 14.46
C THR A 25 -8.81 10.22 14.42
N PRO A 26 -9.88 11.05 14.57
CA PRO A 26 -11.23 10.56 14.85
C PRO A 26 -11.78 9.58 13.81
N ASN A 27 -11.44 9.74 12.54
CA ASN A 27 -11.90 8.84 11.47
C ASN A 27 -11.19 7.47 11.48
N ILE A 28 -9.88 7.45 11.74
CA ILE A 28 -9.10 6.21 11.87
C ILE A 28 -9.56 5.48 13.14
N ASP A 29 -9.78 6.22 14.22
CA ASP A 29 -10.25 5.67 15.49
C ASP A 29 -11.66 5.07 15.34
N SER A 30 -12.54 5.71 14.57
CA SER A 30 -13.87 5.15 14.26
C SER A 30 -13.76 3.88 13.43
N LEU A 31 -12.93 3.88 12.38
CA LEU A 31 -12.71 2.70 11.54
C LEU A 31 -12.19 1.51 12.35
N GLY A 32 -11.29 1.76 13.30
CA GLY A 32 -10.76 0.72 14.18
C GLY A 32 -11.78 0.18 15.19
N LYS A 33 -12.74 1.00 15.65
CA LYS A 33 -13.83 0.56 16.54
C LYS A 33 -14.81 -0.39 15.84
N ASP A 34 -15.09 -0.13 14.57
CA ASP A 34 -16.01 -0.93 13.75
C ASP A 34 -15.30 -2.08 13.01
N GLY A 35 -13.99 -2.25 13.24
CA GLY A 35 -13.14 -3.17 12.50
C GLY A 35 -12.18 -3.98 13.38
N ILE A 36 -11.07 -4.41 12.78
CA ILE A 36 -10.02 -5.17 13.45
C ILE A 36 -8.75 -4.32 13.53
N ILE A 37 -8.15 -4.28 14.71
CA ILE A 37 -6.91 -3.54 14.98
C ILE A 37 -5.77 -4.53 15.14
N PHE A 38 -4.70 -4.33 14.37
CA PHE A 38 -3.48 -5.13 14.49
C PHE A 38 -2.47 -4.41 15.38
N THR A 39 -2.12 -5.01 16.52
CA THR A 39 -1.09 -4.45 17.41
C THR A 39 0.33 -4.78 16.95
N ASN A 40 0.48 -5.83 16.14
CA ASN A 40 1.73 -6.37 15.61
C ASN A 40 1.65 -6.53 14.09
N ALA A 41 1.61 -5.42 13.36
CA ALA A 41 1.70 -5.38 11.89
C ALA A 41 3.00 -4.69 11.49
N PHE A 42 3.75 -5.32 10.59
CA PHE A 42 5.07 -4.86 10.16
C PHE A 42 5.12 -4.71 8.64
N SER A 43 5.84 -3.69 8.19
CA SER A 43 6.24 -3.61 6.79
C SER A 43 7.39 -4.59 6.55
N GLU A 44 7.35 -5.30 5.42
CA GLU A 44 8.40 -6.26 5.06
C GLU A 44 9.73 -5.58 4.77
N GLY A 45 9.69 -4.46 4.04
CA GLY A 45 10.84 -3.66 3.68
C GLY A 45 10.55 -2.18 3.85
N LEU A 46 11.60 -1.35 3.83
CA LEU A 46 11.54 0.10 3.89
C LEU A 46 12.56 0.70 2.90
N PRO A 47 12.36 1.95 2.42
CA PRO A 47 11.22 2.84 2.64
C PRO A 47 10.25 2.84 1.44
N THR A 48 9.00 3.29 1.63
CA THR A 48 8.03 3.66 0.57
C THR A 48 7.88 2.66 -0.59
N LEU A 49 8.74 2.69 -1.63
CA LEU A 49 8.61 1.83 -2.80
C LEU A 49 8.89 0.36 -2.52
N PRO A 50 10.04 -0.05 -1.93
CA PRO A 50 10.25 -1.41 -1.44
C PRO A 50 9.05 -2.00 -0.68
N THR A 51 8.46 -1.24 0.25
CA THR A 51 7.25 -1.65 0.97
C THR A 51 6.05 -1.86 0.04
N ARG A 52 5.81 -0.93 -0.88
CA ARG A 52 4.70 -1.03 -1.84
C ARG A 52 4.90 -2.17 -2.85
N THR A 53 6.14 -2.46 -3.23
CA THR A 53 6.47 -3.61 -4.08
C THR A 53 6.02 -4.92 -3.44
N THR A 54 6.25 -5.10 -2.15
CA THR A 54 5.84 -6.33 -1.45
C THR A 54 4.34 -6.43 -1.32
N TRP A 55 3.65 -5.31 -1.09
CA TRP A 55 2.19 -5.26 -1.06
C TRP A 55 1.57 -5.57 -2.42
N TRP A 56 2.16 -5.07 -3.51
CA TRP A 56 1.61 -5.27 -4.86
C TRP A 56 1.87 -6.68 -5.36
N THR A 57 3.03 -7.25 -5.03
CA THR A 57 3.44 -8.58 -5.54
C THR A 57 3.11 -9.73 -4.59
N GLY A 58 2.88 -9.44 -3.31
CA GLY A 58 2.78 -10.46 -2.25
C GLY A 58 4.08 -11.22 -2.00
N ARG A 59 5.22 -10.69 -2.46
CA ARG A 59 6.54 -11.36 -2.35
C ARG A 59 7.45 -10.65 -1.35
N TYR A 60 8.25 -11.45 -0.66
CA TYR A 60 9.34 -10.99 0.19
C TYR A 60 10.50 -10.46 -0.69
N THR A 61 11.08 -9.32 -0.31
CA THR A 61 12.04 -8.56 -1.13
C THR A 61 13.29 -8.12 -0.36
N PHE A 62 13.22 -7.95 0.95
CA PHE A 62 14.35 -7.60 1.80
C PHE A 62 15.25 -8.82 2.05
N PRO A 63 16.59 -8.73 2.10
CA PRO A 63 17.43 -7.59 1.79
C PRO A 63 17.84 -7.53 0.30
N VAL A 64 17.27 -8.38 -0.55
CA VAL A 64 17.78 -8.64 -1.90
C VAL A 64 17.40 -7.58 -2.93
N ARG A 65 16.27 -6.90 -2.71
CA ARG A 65 15.69 -5.94 -3.64
C ARG A 65 15.46 -4.61 -2.93
N GLY A 66 16.25 -3.60 -3.35
CA GLY A 66 16.15 -2.25 -2.83
C GLY A 66 15.17 -1.37 -3.59
N TRP A 67 15.42 -0.07 -3.55
CA TRP A 67 14.62 0.93 -4.26
C TRP A 67 14.85 0.86 -5.78
N GLN A 68 13.85 0.41 -6.53
CA GLN A 68 13.89 0.33 -7.99
C GLN A 68 12.48 0.22 -8.60
N PRO A 69 12.33 0.39 -9.93
CA PRO A 69 11.08 0.10 -10.65
C PRO A 69 10.54 -1.31 -10.46
N PHE A 70 9.26 -1.49 -10.80
CA PHE A 70 8.71 -2.83 -11.04
C PHE A 70 9.39 -3.46 -12.25
N GLU A 71 9.81 -4.71 -12.10
CA GLU A 71 10.36 -5.52 -13.18
C GLU A 71 9.22 -6.05 -14.05
N PRO A 72 9.44 -6.30 -15.35
CA PRO A 72 8.43 -6.90 -16.21
C PRO A 72 7.91 -8.25 -15.71
N SER A 73 8.73 -8.99 -14.96
CA SER A 73 8.42 -10.27 -14.32
C SER A 73 7.59 -10.14 -13.04
N ASP A 74 7.48 -8.94 -12.45
CA ASP A 74 6.64 -8.73 -11.29
C ASP A 74 5.17 -8.87 -11.69
N LEU A 75 4.45 -9.77 -11.04
CA LEU A 75 3.01 -9.89 -11.19
C LEU A 75 2.33 -9.05 -10.10
N LEU A 76 1.67 -7.96 -10.50
CA LEU A 76 1.02 -7.05 -9.56
C LEU A 76 -0.41 -7.49 -9.27
N LEU A 77 -0.89 -7.26 -8.05
CA LEU A 77 -2.25 -7.60 -7.61
C LEU A 77 -3.32 -7.05 -8.56
N ALA A 78 -3.15 -5.82 -9.05
CA ALA A 78 -4.08 -5.23 -10.01
C ALA A 78 -4.13 -6.01 -11.33
N GLU A 79 -2.99 -6.48 -11.84
CA GLU A 79 -2.93 -7.32 -13.04
C GLU A 79 -3.58 -8.68 -12.82
N VAL A 80 -3.42 -9.28 -11.63
CA VAL A 80 -4.09 -10.54 -11.26
C VAL A 80 -5.62 -10.40 -11.26
N LEU A 81 -6.14 -9.23 -10.90
CA LEU A 81 -7.57 -8.96 -10.79
C LEU A 81 -8.18 -8.42 -12.09
N TRP A 82 -7.37 -8.02 -13.06
CA TRP A 82 -7.81 -7.25 -14.23
C TRP A 82 -8.87 -7.99 -15.07
N ASP A 83 -8.70 -9.30 -15.27
CA ASP A 83 -9.66 -10.14 -16.01
C ASP A 83 -10.70 -10.81 -15.10
N LYS A 84 -10.77 -10.45 -13.81
CA LYS A 84 -11.65 -11.06 -12.82
C LYS A 84 -12.92 -10.24 -12.53
N GLY A 85 -13.22 -9.26 -13.37
CA GLY A 85 -14.41 -8.42 -13.25
C GLY A 85 -14.30 -7.31 -12.21
N TYR A 86 -13.07 -6.94 -11.82
CA TYR A 86 -12.81 -5.78 -10.97
C TYR A 86 -12.51 -4.55 -11.83
N THR A 87 -13.15 -3.43 -11.51
CA THR A 87 -12.68 -2.11 -11.95
C THR A 87 -11.74 -1.55 -10.89
N SER A 88 -10.54 -1.17 -11.31
CA SER A 88 -9.43 -0.84 -10.43
C SER A 88 -8.98 0.61 -10.64
N CYS A 89 -8.64 1.28 -9.54
CA CYS A 89 -8.15 2.65 -9.56
C CYS A 89 -7.00 2.81 -8.57
N LEU A 90 -5.93 3.47 -9.01
CA LEU A 90 -4.80 3.88 -8.18
C LEU A 90 -4.86 5.38 -7.97
N VAL A 91 -4.96 5.82 -6.72
CA VAL A 91 -4.82 7.23 -6.34
C VAL A 91 -3.63 7.36 -5.40
N SER A 92 -2.71 8.26 -5.72
CA SER A 92 -1.47 8.43 -4.97
C SER A 92 -1.03 9.89 -4.97
N ASP A 93 -0.38 10.32 -3.90
CA ASP A 93 0.39 11.57 -3.79
C ASP A 93 1.91 11.32 -3.84
N THR A 94 2.31 10.04 -3.77
CA THR A 94 3.71 9.62 -3.75
C THR A 94 4.35 9.86 -5.12
N TYR A 95 5.21 10.88 -5.20
CA TYR A 95 5.88 11.34 -6.43
C TYR A 95 6.38 10.22 -7.35
N HIS A 96 7.06 9.21 -6.78
CA HIS A 96 7.67 8.14 -7.55
C HIS A 96 6.64 7.22 -8.24
N MET A 97 5.43 7.11 -7.70
CA MET A 97 4.36 6.30 -8.29
C MET A 97 3.75 6.95 -9.54
N HIS A 98 3.91 8.27 -9.71
CA HIS A 98 3.48 8.98 -10.92
C HIS A 98 4.50 8.91 -12.05
N LYS A 99 5.72 8.45 -11.78
CA LYS A 99 6.79 8.41 -12.78
C LYS A 99 6.63 7.16 -13.65
N PRO A 100 6.49 7.30 -14.98
CA PRO A 100 6.32 6.16 -15.88
C PRO A 100 7.43 5.11 -15.74
N VAL A 101 8.65 5.54 -15.42
CA VAL A 101 9.80 4.64 -15.23
C VAL A 101 9.60 3.62 -14.11
N TYR A 102 8.79 3.91 -13.08
CA TYR A 102 8.51 2.98 -11.99
C TYR A 102 7.36 2.03 -12.30
N ASN A 103 6.54 2.35 -13.30
CA ASN A 103 5.48 1.50 -13.83
C ASN A 103 4.47 1.04 -12.75
N CYS A 104 4.13 1.92 -11.81
CA CYS A 104 3.24 1.59 -10.68
C CYS A 104 1.76 1.47 -11.06
N GLY A 105 1.37 2.00 -12.22
CA GLY A 105 -0.01 1.95 -12.73
C GLY A 105 -0.41 0.66 -13.44
N ARG A 106 0.49 -0.34 -13.53
CA ARG A 106 0.19 -1.59 -14.25
C ARG A 106 -1.01 -2.32 -13.64
N GLY A 107 -1.90 -2.77 -14.53
CA GLY A 107 -3.12 -3.48 -14.17
C GLY A 107 -4.25 -2.61 -13.62
N PHE A 108 -4.02 -1.31 -13.39
CA PHE A 108 -5.08 -0.39 -12.99
C PHE A 108 -5.82 0.18 -14.20
N ASP A 109 -7.15 0.23 -14.13
CA ASP A 109 -7.97 0.86 -15.18
C ASP A 109 -7.90 2.39 -15.14
N THR A 110 -7.55 2.96 -13.98
CA THR A 110 -7.40 4.41 -13.77
C THR A 110 -6.26 4.69 -12.80
N VAL A 111 -5.47 5.74 -13.06
CA VAL A 111 -4.31 6.19 -12.27
C VAL A 111 -4.32 7.72 -12.16
#